data_AF-A0A263NJM4-F1
#
_entry.id   AF-A0A263NJM4-F1
#
_cell.length_a   1.000
_cell.length_b   1.000
_cell.length_c   1.000
_cell.angle_alpha   90.00
_cell.angle_beta   90.00
_cell.angle_gamma   90.00
#
_symmetry.space_group_name_H-M   'P 1'
#
loop_
_entity.id
_entity.type
_entity.pdbx_description
1 polymer ?
#
loop_
_entity_poly.entity_id
_entity_poly.type
_entity_poly.pdbx_seq_one_letter_code
_entity_poly.pdbx_strand_id
1 'polypeptide(L)' 'MHQNTNRVTSKSELIKCIGRPVETYKGIEMCLSRLQKKFKKLNGGRERLFRSVRNRGYCLVQVIIKN' A
#
# COMPACT_ATOMS: atom_id res chain seq x y z
N MET A 1 19.63 -8.43 0.11
CA MET A 1 18.28 -7.88 0.40
C MET A 1 17.41 -8.04 -0.85
N HIS A 2 16.59 -9.08 -0.94
CA HIS A 2 15.69 -9.26 -2.08
C HIS A 2 14.54 -8.24 -2.00
N GLN A 3 14.65 -7.14 -2.75
CA GLN A 3 13.53 -6.21 -2.89
C GLN A 3 12.47 -6.87 -3.77
N ASN A 4 11.28 -7.11 -3.23
CA ASN A 4 10.10 -7.47 -4.01
C ASN A 4 9.60 -6.22 -4.78
N THR A 5 10.40 -5.73 -5.73
CA THR A 5 10.09 -4.59 -6.61
C THR A 5 9.03 -4.92 -7.65
N ASN A 6 8.65 -6.19 -7.78
CA ASN A 6 7.94 -6.69 -8.96
C ASN A 6 6.45 -6.28 -9.05
N ARG A 7 5.86 -5.64 -8.03
CA ARG A 7 4.47 -5.16 -8.13
C ARG A 7 4.30 -3.79 -7.47
N VAL A 8 4.81 -2.75 -8.13
CA VAL A 8 4.37 -1.38 -7.85
C VAL A 8 2.98 -1.21 -8.46
N THR A 9 2.00 -0.86 -7.64
CA THR A 9 0.63 -0.58 -8.07
C THR A 9 0.38 0.92 -8.03
N SER A 10 -0.17 1.48 -9.09
CA SER A 10 -0.46 2.91 -9.18
C SER A 10 -1.61 3.33 -8.25
N LYS A 11 -1.68 4.63 -7.94
CA LYS A 11 -2.83 5.18 -7.19
C LYS A 11 -4.15 4.86 -7.89
N SER A 12 -4.20 5.03 -9.20
CA SER A 12 -5.40 4.79 -10.01
C SER A 12 -5.83 3.33 -9.97
N GLU A 13 -4.90 2.38 -10.08
CA GLU A 13 -5.20 0.95 -9.94
C GLU A 13 -5.71 0.60 -8.54
N LEU A 14 -5.07 1.10 -7.48
CA LEU A 14 -5.56 0.88 -6.11
C LEU A 14 -6.98 1.41 -5.92
N ILE A 15 -7.28 2.59 -6.45
CA ILE A 15 -8.61 3.20 -6.39
C ILE A 15 -9.65 2.35 -7.15
N LYS A 16 -9.30 1.84 -8.33
CA LYS A 16 -10.14 0.90 -9.09
C LYS A 16 -10.38 -0.40 -8.31
N CYS A 17 -9.34 -0.98 -7.72
CA CYS A 17 -9.43 -2.23 -6.96
C CYS A 17 -10.34 -2.13 -5.73
N ILE A 18 -10.49 -0.94 -5.12
CA ILE A 18 -11.43 -0.72 -4.01
C ILE A 18 -12.81 -0.23 -4.47
N GLY A 19 -13.11 -0.30 -5.77
CA GLY A 19 -14.41 0.04 -6.34
C GLY A 19 -14.75 1.52 -6.27
N ARG A 20 -13.75 2.41 -6.31
CA ARG A 20 -13.94 3.87 -6.24
C ARG A 20 -13.67 4.53 -7.60
N PRO A 21 -14.35 5.64 -7.92
CA PRO A 21 -14.11 6.41 -9.13
C PRO A 21 -12.74 7.12 -9.07
N VAL A 22 -11.86 6.84 -10.03
CA VAL A 22 -10.47 7.36 -10.07
C VAL A 22 -10.43 8.89 -10.14
N GLU A 23 -11.33 9.49 -10.91
CA GLU A 23 -11.30 10.94 -11.17
C GLU A 23 -11.62 11.77 -9.92
N THR A 24 -12.55 11.31 -9.11
CA THR A 24 -13.09 12.07 -7.98
C THR A 24 -12.56 11.61 -6.62
N TYR A 25 -12.14 10.35 -6.49
CA TYR A 25 -11.66 9.84 -5.21
C TYR A 25 -10.21 10.23 -4.93
N LYS A 26 -10.00 11.06 -3.90
CA LYS A 26 -8.65 11.52 -3.47
C LYS A 26 -8.20 10.94 -2.12
N GLY A 27 -9.00 10.06 -1.51
CA GLY A 27 -8.78 9.54 -0.15
C GLY A 27 -7.70 8.45 -0.02
N ILE A 28 -7.13 7.95 -1.13
CA ILE A 28 -6.29 6.75 -1.13
C ILE A 28 -5.05 6.89 -0.23
N GLU A 29 -4.40 8.06 -0.23
CA GLU A 29 -3.19 8.31 0.54
C GLU A 29 -3.48 8.31 2.06
N MET A 30 -4.64 8.86 2.44
CA MET A 30 -5.12 8.85 3.82
C MET A 30 -5.48 7.43 4.27
N CYS A 31 -6.19 6.67 3.44
CA CYS A 31 -6.53 5.27 3.71
C CYS A 31 -5.28 4.42 3.92
N LEU A 32 -4.27 4.59 3.07
CA LEU A 32 -2.99 3.90 3.20
C LEU A 32 -2.25 4.34 4.47
N SER A 33 -2.18 5.64 4.78
CA SER A 33 -1.57 6.09 6.05
C SER A 33 -2.23 5.44 7.28
N ARG A 34 -3.57 5.38 7.31
CA ARG A 34 -4.34 4.74 8.38
C ARG A 34 -4.08 3.23 8.45
N LEU A 35 -4.09 2.54 7.31
CA LEU A 35 -3.81 1.10 7.25
C LEU A 35 -2.39 0.78 7.73
N GLN A 36 -1.40 1.56 7.30
CA GLN A 36 -0.02 1.42 7.74
C GLN A 36 0.13 1.64 9.25
N LYS A 37 -0.60 2.61 9.83
CA LYS A 37 -0.64 2.86 11.27
C LYS A 37 -1.26 1.68 12.02
N LYS A 38 -2.37 1.13 11.52
CA LYS A 38 -3.02 -0.06 12.12
C LYS A 38 -2.09 -1.27 12.09
N PHE A 39 -1.42 -1.53 10.97
CA PHE A 39 -0.43 -2.60 10.84
C PHE A 39 0.73 -2.42 11.84
N LYS A 40 1.30 -1.21 11.92
CA LYS A 40 2.36 -0.90 12.89
C LYS A 40 1.93 -1.17 14.33
N LYS A 41 0.71 -0.78 14.70
CA LYS A 41 0.18 -1.01 16.05
C LYS A 41 0.12 -2.51 16.38
N LEU A 42 -0.21 -3.35 15.41
CA LEU A 42 -0.30 -4.81 15.59
C LEU A 42 1.08 -5.50 15.60
N ASN A 43 2.06 -4.95 14.88
CA ASN A 43 3.40 -5.54 14.74
C ASN A 43 4.50 -4.81 15.56
N GLY A 44 4.14 -4.20 16.69
CA GLY A 44 5.09 -3.55 17.59
C GLY A 44 5.88 -2.38 16.96
N GLY A 45 5.37 -1.79 15.88
CA GLY A 45 5.94 -0.60 15.23
C GLY A 45 7.18 -0.82 14.37
N ARG A 46 7.76 -2.02 14.35
CA ARG A 46 9.05 -2.31 13.69
C ARG A 46 8.94 -2.39 12.17
N GLU A 47 7.77 -2.77 11.66
CA GLU A 47 7.61 -3.13 10.26
C GLU A 47 6.63 -2.23 9.49
N ARG A 48 6.89 -2.11 8.19
CA ARG A 48 5.98 -1.47 7.23
C ARG A 48 5.21 -2.55 6.47
N LEU A 49 4.00 -2.24 6.03
CA LEU A 49 3.19 -3.13 5.18
C LEU A 49 3.49 -2.85 3.71
N PHE A 50 3.57 -1.57 3.36
CA PHE A 50 3.93 -1.10 2.03
C PHE A 50 4.88 0.10 2.11
N ARG A 51 5.56 0.38 1.00
CA ARG A 51 6.31 1.62 0.77
C ARG A 51 5.67 2.44 -0.34
N SER A 52 5.78 3.75 -0.25
CA SER A 52 5.50 4.64 -1.38
C SER A 52 6.68 4.64 -2.36
N VAL A 53 6.38 4.70 -3.65
CA VAL A 53 7.35 4.89 -4.73
C VAL A 53 6.99 6.18 -5.44
N ARG A 54 7.87 7.18 -5.32
CA ARG A 54 7.63 8.53 -5.83
C ARG A 54 7.20 8.49 -7.29
N ASN A 55 6.11 9.20 -7.61
CA ASN A 55 5.53 9.29 -8.95
C ASN A 55 5.11 7.96 -9.59
N ARG A 56 5.04 6.86 -8.83
CA ARG A 56 4.62 5.54 -9.35
C ARG A 56 3.45 4.93 -8.59
N GLY A 57 3.44 5.03 -7.26
CA GLY A 57 2.38 4.47 -6.43
C GLY A 57 2.92 3.79 -5.18
N TYR A 58 2.49 2.56 -4.92
CA TYR A 58 2.80 1.82 -3.70
C TYR A 58 3.23 0.40 -4.02
N CYS A 59 4.11 -0.18 -3.21
CA CYS A 59 4.39 -1.60 -3.27
C CYS A 59 4.36 -2.23 -1.89
N LEU A 60 3.90 -3.47 -1.83
CA LEU A 60 3.95 -4.27 -0.61
C LEU A 60 5.40 -4.60 -0.27
N VAL A 61 5.78 -4.48 1.01
CA VAL A 61 7.11 -4.86 1.49
C VAL A 61 7.09 -6.14 2.31
N GLN A 62 5.90 -6.57 2.73
CA GLN A 62 5.69 -7.81 3.45
C GLN A 62 5.51 -8.98 2.49
N VAL A 63 6.07 -10.14 2.84
CA VAL A 63 5.84 -11.38 2.11
C VAL A 63 4.53 -11.97 2.62
N ILE A 64 3.50 -11.97 1.76
CA ILE A 64 2.26 -12.70 2.06
C ILE A 64 2.50 -14.14 1.65
N ILE A 65 2.68 -15.01 2.64
CA ILE A 65 2.65 -16.46 2.43
C ILE A 65 1.16 -16.85 2.40
N LYS A 66 0.68 -17.34 1.25
CA LYS A 66 -0.63 -18.00 1.19
C LYS A 66 -0.46 -19.39 1.80
N ASN A 67 -1.19 -19.67 2.88
CA ASN A 67 -1.46 -21.03 3.31
C ASN A 67 -2.51 -21.67 2.39
#